data_AF-A0A955IP43-F1
#
_entry.id   AF-A0A955IP43-F1
#
_cell.length_a   1.000
_cell.length_b   1.000
_cell.length_c   1.000
_cell.angle_alpha   90.00
_cell.angle_beta   90.00
_cell.angle_gamma   90.00
#
_symmetry.space_group_name_H-M   'P 1'
#
loop_
_entity.id
_entity.type
_entity.pdbx_description
1 polymer ?
#
loop_
_entity_poly.entity_id
_entity_poly.type
_entity_poly.pdbx_seq_one_letter_code
_entity_poly.pdbx_strand_id
1 'polypeptide(L)'
;MMIRHRLIKTGRQMFCARRKAIAIAAVVLILAAINLAVIGGSIGEGDRADLVAKRADTARAFLAAESGVSIVIAELSAGRDVPSGTITMPGGAQVTFETSAVAPPFDVTVRSSAGAARRTLVVSIE
;
A
#
# COMPACT_ATOMS: atom_id res chain seq x y z
N MET A 1 61.62 18.45 50.36
CA MET A 1 61.30 17.21 49.62
C MET A 1 59.77 17.00 49.59
N MET A 2 59.01 17.77 48.81
CA MET A 2 57.52 17.75 48.87
C MET A 2 56.79 18.05 47.54
N ILE A 3 57.52 18.15 46.42
CA ILE A 3 56.94 18.59 45.13
C ILE A 3 56.53 17.40 44.24
N ARG A 4 57.11 16.21 44.43
CA ARG A 4 56.86 15.05 43.54
C ARG A 4 55.51 14.34 43.77
N HIS A 5 54.85 14.54 44.91
CA HIS A 5 53.65 13.77 45.24
C HIS A 5 52.34 14.32 44.62
N ARG A 6 52.33 15.58 44.16
CA ARG A 6 51.14 16.24 43.59
C ARG A 6 50.95 15.98 42.09
N LEU A 7 52.02 15.73 41.32
CA LEU A 7 51.94 15.50 39.88
C LEU A 7 51.28 14.15 39.51
N ILE A 8 51.43 13.12 40.35
CA ILE A 8 50.95 11.76 40.04
C ILE A 8 49.42 11.66 40.17
N LYS A 9 48.79 12.44 41.06
CA LYS A 9 47.33 12.44 41.24
C LYS A 9 46.60 13.06 40.04
N THR A 10 47.16 14.10 39.43
CA THR A 10 46.54 14.81 38.30
C THR A 10 46.55 13.97 37.01
N GLY A 11 47.62 13.20 36.77
CA GLY A 11 47.70 12.29 35.61
C GLY A 11 46.62 11.20 35.65
N ARG A 12 46.42 10.54 36.81
CA ARG A 12 45.40 9.48 36.95
C ARG A 12 43.95 9.98 36.83
N GLN A 13 43.66 11.21 37.28
CA GLN A 13 42.31 11.78 37.13
C GLN A 13 41.97 12.13 35.68
N MET A 14 42.93 12.60 34.88
CA MET A 14 42.73 12.84 33.45
C MET A 14 42.47 11.54 32.65
N PHE A 15 43.15 10.44 32.96
CA PHE A 15 42.91 9.16 32.30
C PHE A 15 41.53 8.58 32.63
N CYS A 16 41.03 8.76 33.86
CA CYS A 16 39.72 8.28 34.27
C CYS A 16 38.59 9.12 33.66
N ALA A 17 38.75 10.44 33.58
CA ALA A 17 37.81 11.34 32.92
C ALA A 17 37.73 11.10 31.40
N ARG A 18 38.86 10.90 30.71
CA ARG A 18 38.89 10.54 29.28
C ARG A 18 38.19 9.21 29.00
N ARG A 19 38.39 8.19 29.84
CA ARG A 19 37.70 6.89 29.70
C ARG A 19 36.19 7.00 29.85
N LYS A 20 35.72 7.82 30.81
CA LYS A 20 34.29 8.10 30.98
C LYS A 20 33.69 8.84 29.78
N ALA A 21 34.40 9.84 29.24
CA ALA A 21 33.96 10.57 28.06
C ALA A 21 33.84 9.65 26.83
N ILE A 22 34.80 8.76 26.61
CA ILE A 22 34.77 7.78 25.52
C ILE A 22 33.60 6.80 25.70
N ALA A 23 33.36 6.31 26.92
CA ALA A 23 32.24 5.41 27.19
C ALA A 23 30.88 6.07 26.91
N ILE A 24 30.72 7.33 27.33
CA ILE A 24 29.49 8.10 27.06
C ILE A 24 29.31 8.31 25.55
N ALA A 25 30.36 8.71 24.84
CA ALA A 25 30.31 8.88 23.39
C ALA A 25 29.92 7.57 22.68
N ALA A 26 30.49 6.44 23.10
CA ALA A 26 30.17 5.13 22.54
C ALA A 26 28.69 4.76 22.75
N VAL A 27 28.14 5.00 23.96
CA VAL A 27 26.72 4.75 24.25
C VAL A 27 25.81 5.62 23.38
N VAL A 28 26.13 6.91 23.24
CA VAL A 28 25.36 7.82 22.38
C VAL A 28 25.39 7.36 20.92
N LEU A 29 26.55 6.89 20.43
CA LEU A 29 26.71 6.42 19.06
C LEU A 29 25.91 5.14 18.82
N ILE A 30 25.90 4.20 19.77
CA ILE A 30 25.08 2.99 19.73
C ILE A 30 23.59 3.37 19.73
N LEU A 31 23.17 4.28 20.59
CA LEU A 31 21.77 4.71 20.66
C LEU A 31 21.32 5.41 19.38
N ALA A 32 22.19 6.24 18.79
CA ALA A 32 21.95 6.87 17.50
C ALA A 32 21.83 5.84 16.37
N ALA A 33 22.69 4.82 16.35
CA ALA A 33 22.61 3.73 15.37
C ALA A 33 21.32 2.91 15.50
N ILE A 34 20.88 2.63 16.73
CA ILE A 34 19.59 1.95 16.99
C ILE A 34 18.43 2.81 16.49
N ASN A 35 18.38 4.09 16.83
CA ASN A 35 17.32 4.99 16.37
C ASN A 35 17.30 5.10 14.84
N LEU A 36 18.47 5.16 14.20
CA LEU A 36 18.57 5.19 12.75
C LEU A 36 18.11 3.87 12.11
N ALA A 37 18.42 2.72 12.72
CA ALA A 37 17.95 1.42 12.25
C ALA A 37 16.42 1.28 12.37
N VAL A 38 15.81 1.81 13.44
CA VAL A 38 14.35 1.83 13.61
C VAL A 38 13.67 2.70 12.55
N ILE A 39 14.23 3.89 12.26
CA ILE A 39 13.70 4.78 11.21
C ILE A 39 13.94 4.18 9.82
N GLY A 40 15.10 3.58 9.57
CA GLY A 40 15.43 2.94 8.30
C GLY A 40 14.59 1.68 8.02
N GLY A 41 14.28 0.91 9.06
CA GLY A 41 13.46 -0.30 8.96
C GLY A 41 11.99 -0.02 8.62
N SER A 42 11.43 1.10 9.08
CA SER A 42 10.02 1.44 8.86
C SER A 42 9.72 2.01 7.47
N ILE A 43 10.72 2.57 6.78
CA ILE A 43 10.54 3.21 5.46
C ILE A 43 10.19 2.18 4.35
N GLY A 44 10.57 0.90 4.51
CA GLY A 44 10.32 -0.14 3.51
C GLY A 44 9.01 -0.91 3.66
N GLU A 45 8.31 -0.78 4.79
CA GLU A 45 7.14 -1.62 5.11
C GLU A 45 5.82 -1.03 4.60
N GLY A 46 5.70 0.30 4.54
CA GLY A 46 4.54 0.99 3.96
C GLY A 46 4.33 0.67 2.48
N ASP A 47 5.42 0.57 1.71
CA ASP A 47 5.36 0.36 0.26
C ASP A 47 4.81 -1.03 -0.11
N ARG A 48 5.05 -2.03 0.76
CA ARG A 48 4.51 -3.39 0.59
C ARG A 48 3.02 -3.46 0.94
N ALA A 49 2.61 -2.81 2.03
CA ALA A 49 1.19 -2.77 2.43
C ALA A 49 0.34 -2.10 1.34
N ASP A 50 0.81 -0.97 0.80
CA ASP A 50 0.16 -0.26 -0.29
C ASP A 50 0.08 -1.10 -1.57
N LEU A 51 1.14 -1.85 -1.88
CA LEU A 51 1.17 -2.73 -3.04
C LEU A 51 0.18 -3.90 -2.89
N VAL A 52 0.06 -4.48 -1.70
CA VAL A 52 -0.94 -5.52 -1.41
C VAL A 52 -2.36 -4.95 -1.51
N ALA A 53 -2.61 -3.76 -0.97
CA ALA A 53 -3.90 -3.08 -1.09
C ALA A 53 -4.27 -2.82 -2.56
N LYS A 54 -3.33 -2.34 -3.39
CA LYS A 54 -3.53 -2.14 -4.83
C LYS A 54 -3.84 -3.44 -5.58
N ARG A 55 -3.21 -4.56 -5.19
CA ARG A 55 -3.52 -5.88 -5.77
C ARG A 55 -4.92 -6.35 -5.40
N ALA A 56 -5.34 -6.15 -4.16
CA ALA A 56 -6.69 -6.45 -3.71
C ALA A 56 -7.73 -5.60 -4.45
N ASP A 57 -7.49 -4.31 -4.63
CA ASP A 57 -8.34 -3.43 -5.45
C ASP A 57 -8.42 -3.88 -6.89
N THR A 58 -7.30 -4.25 -7.50
CA THR A 58 -7.26 -4.74 -8.89
C THR A 58 -8.05 -6.04 -9.06
N ALA A 59 -7.89 -6.98 -8.12
CA ALA A 59 -8.64 -8.23 -8.14
C ALA A 59 -10.15 -7.98 -7.98
N ARG A 60 -10.54 -7.08 -7.06
CA ARG A 60 -11.95 -6.71 -6.86
C ARG A 60 -12.55 -6.05 -8.10
N ALA A 61 -11.85 -5.10 -8.72
CA ALA A 61 -12.30 -4.48 -9.96
C ALA A 61 -12.47 -5.53 -11.08
N PHE A 62 -11.51 -6.45 -11.23
CA PHE A 62 -11.59 -7.52 -12.22
C PHE A 62 -12.81 -8.41 -12.02
N LEU A 63 -13.00 -8.95 -10.81
CA LEU A 63 -14.14 -9.81 -10.48
C LEU A 63 -15.49 -9.07 -10.63
N ALA A 64 -15.53 -7.78 -10.29
CA ALA A 64 -16.71 -6.96 -10.48
C ALA A 64 -17.05 -6.78 -11.98
N ALA A 65 -16.04 -6.59 -12.85
CA ALA A 65 -16.26 -6.52 -14.29
C ALA A 65 -16.80 -7.85 -14.86
N GLU A 66 -16.19 -8.98 -14.51
CA GLU A 66 -16.66 -10.30 -14.97
C GLU A 66 -18.07 -10.64 -14.45
N SER A 67 -18.35 -10.28 -13.20
CA SER A 67 -19.69 -10.43 -12.64
C SER A 67 -20.70 -9.55 -13.38
N GLY A 68 -20.31 -8.31 -13.72
CA GLY A 68 -21.12 -7.41 -14.55
C GLY A 68 -21.47 -8.01 -15.91
N VAL A 69 -20.47 -8.56 -16.62
CA VAL A 69 -20.71 -9.29 -17.88
C VAL A 69 -21.66 -10.47 -17.68
N SER A 70 -21.48 -11.24 -16.61
CA SER A 70 -22.35 -12.37 -16.29
C SER A 70 -23.81 -11.92 -16.06
N ILE A 71 -24.02 -10.76 -15.43
CA ILE A 71 -25.36 -10.17 -15.25
C ILE A 71 -25.95 -9.80 -16.62
N VAL A 72 -25.19 -9.13 -17.49
CA VAL A 72 -25.64 -8.76 -18.85
C VAL A 72 -26.11 -9.99 -19.62
N ILE A 73 -25.30 -11.05 -19.63
CA ILE A 73 -25.63 -12.32 -20.30
C ILE A 73 -26.88 -12.95 -19.68
N ALA A 74 -26.99 -12.97 -18.35
CA ALA A 74 -28.14 -13.55 -17.67
C ALA A 74 -29.44 -12.80 -18.00
N GLU A 75 -29.44 -11.47 -17.98
CA GLU A 75 -30.61 -10.65 -18.32
C GLU A 75 -31.04 -10.87 -19.78
N LEU A 76 -30.09 -10.85 -20.72
CA LEU A 76 -30.36 -11.13 -22.13
C LEU A 76 -30.92 -12.54 -22.34
N SER A 77 -30.33 -13.55 -21.67
CA SER A 77 -30.80 -14.94 -21.76
C SER A 77 -32.20 -15.14 -21.19
N ALA A 78 -32.62 -14.27 -20.27
CA ALA A 78 -33.97 -14.24 -19.71
C ALA A 78 -34.96 -13.42 -20.55
N GLY A 79 -34.53 -12.87 -21.70
CA GLY A 79 -35.34 -11.99 -22.55
C GLY A 79 -35.62 -10.62 -21.93
N ARG A 80 -34.78 -10.17 -21.00
CA ARG A 80 -34.89 -8.86 -20.35
C ARG A 80 -33.86 -7.89 -20.94
N ASP A 81 -34.12 -6.60 -20.74
CA ASP A 81 -33.24 -5.54 -21.19
C ASP A 81 -31.90 -5.57 -20.46
N VAL A 82 -30.84 -5.11 -21.14
CA VAL A 82 -29.51 -4.95 -20.54
C VAL A 82 -29.60 -3.97 -19.36
N PRO A 83 -29.00 -4.28 -18.20
CA PRO A 83 -28.91 -3.35 -17.10
C PRO A 83 -28.31 -2.02 -17.54
N SER A 84 -28.78 -0.92 -16.96
CA SER A 84 -28.22 0.42 -17.20
C SER A 84 -27.83 1.09 -15.89
N GLY A 85 -26.89 2.03 -15.97
CA GLY A 85 -26.42 2.78 -14.80
C GLY A 85 -25.42 2.00 -13.96
N THR A 86 -25.29 2.40 -12.69
CA THR A 86 -24.25 1.87 -11.78
C THR A 86 -24.86 1.04 -10.67
N ILE A 87 -24.30 -0.14 -10.43
CA ILE A 87 -24.62 -1.00 -9.31
C ILE A 87 -23.40 -1.21 -8.41
N THR A 88 -23.65 -1.39 -7.11
CA THR A 88 -22.60 -1.71 -6.14
C THR A 88 -22.55 -3.22 -5.92
N MET A 89 -21.39 -3.81 -6.17
CA MET A 89 -21.08 -5.20 -5.90
C MET A 89 -20.68 -5.42 -4.44
N PRO A 90 -20.76 -6.66 -3.94
CA PRO A 90 -20.17 -7.03 -2.66
C PRO A 90 -18.70 -6.59 -2.55
N GLY A 91 -18.30 -6.09 -1.39
CA GLY A 91 -16.93 -5.58 -1.18
C GLY A 91 -16.70 -4.15 -1.69
N GLY A 92 -17.76 -3.42 -2.06
CA GLY A 92 -17.75 -1.99 -2.37
C GLY A 92 -17.25 -1.64 -3.77
N ALA A 93 -17.05 -2.63 -4.64
CA ALA A 93 -16.75 -2.37 -6.05
C ALA A 93 -18.00 -1.85 -6.76
N GLN A 94 -17.83 -0.96 -7.73
CA GLN A 94 -18.91 -0.43 -8.55
C GLN A 94 -18.82 -0.99 -9.95
N VAL A 95 -19.96 -1.24 -10.58
CA VAL A 95 -20.08 -1.67 -11.98
C VAL A 95 -21.08 -0.77 -12.68
N THR A 96 -20.68 -0.17 -13.79
CA THR A 96 -21.50 0.69 -14.64
C THR A 96 -21.69 0.02 -15.99
N PHE A 97 -22.93 0.04 -16.47
CA PHE A 97 -23.32 -0.50 -17.77
C PHE A 97 -23.69 0.62 -18.73
N GLU A 98 -23.11 0.57 -19.93
CA GLU A 98 -23.40 1.48 -21.03
C GLU A 98 -23.61 0.65 -22.30
N THR A 99 -24.77 0.80 -22.95
CA THR A 99 -25.10 0.10 -24.20
C THR A 99 -24.95 1.06 -25.39
N SER A 100 -24.40 0.60 -26.51
CA SER A 100 -24.20 1.44 -27.71
C SER A 100 -25.47 1.69 -28.51
N ALA A 101 -26.45 0.79 -28.43
CA ALA A 101 -27.75 0.89 -29.10
C ALA A 101 -28.85 0.17 -28.31
N VAL A 102 -30.11 0.30 -28.75
CA VAL A 102 -31.29 -0.27 -28.05
C VAL A 102 -31.63 -1.69 -28.54
N ALA A 103 -31.12 -2.11 -29.70
CA ALA A 103 -31.42 -3.43 -30.29
C ALA A 103 -30.20 -3.99 -31.05
N PRO A 104 -30.06 -5.33 -31.17
CA PRO A 104 -28.91 -5.97 -31.80
C PRO A 104 -28.74 -5.58 -33.29
N PRO A 105 -27.49 -5.51 -33.80
CA PRO A 105 -26.24 -5.71 -33.06
C PRO A 105 -25.85 -4.49 -32.22
N PHE A 106 -25.36 -4.72 -30.99
CA PHE A 106 -24.87 -3.66 -30.10
C PHE A 106 -23.75 -4.13 -29.19
N ASP A 107 -23.02 -3.18 -28.61
CA ASP A 107 -21.99 -3.43 -27.62
C ASP A 107 -22.49 -3.02 -26.23
N VAL A 108 -22.18 -3.84 -25.23
CA VAL A 108 -22.34 -3.50 -23.82
C VAL A 108 -20.96 -3.24 -23.22
N THR A 109 -20.72 -2.00 -22.82
CA THR A 109 -19.54 -1.62 -22.06
C THR A 109 -19.82 -1.80 -20.57
N VAL A 110 -19.07 -2.71 -19.94
CA VAL A 110 -19.10 -2.96 -18.50
C VAL A 110 -17.86 -2.32 -17.87
N ARG A 111 -18.04 -1.20 -17.17
CA ARG A 111 -16.96 -0.51 -16.44
C ARG A 111 -17.03 -0.86 -14.97
N SER A 112 -15.96 -1.35 -14.39
CA SER A 112 -15.86 -1.59 -12.95
C SER A 112 -14.82 -0.69 -12.29
N SER A 113 -15.03 -0.41 -11.01
CA SER A 113 -14.03 0.27 -10.17
C SER A 113 -14.01 -0.28 -8.74
N ALA A 114 -12.83 -0.36 -8.14
CA ALA A 114 -12.64 -0.68 -6.73
C ALA A 114 -11.41 0.08 -6.23
N GLY A 115 -11.61 1.01 -5.30
CA GLY A 115 -10.54 1.93 -4.86
C GLY A 115 -9.96 2.71 -6.04
N ALA A 116 -8.65 2.59 -6.25
CA ALA A 116 -7.97 3.22 -7.39
C ALA A 116 -8.00 2.37 -8.68
N ALA A 117 -8.38 1.09 -8.59
CA ALA A 117 -8.38 0.18 -9.73
C ALA A 117 -9.64 0.36 -10.58
N ARG A 118 -9.47 0.27 -11.91
CA ARG A 118 -10.54 0.40 -12.91
C ARG A 118 -10.36 -0.66 -13.98
N ARG A 119 -11.45 -1.27 -14.44
CA ARG A 119 -11.44 -2.25 -15.53
C ARG A 119 -12.63 -2.00 -16.44
N THR A 120 -12.42 -2.10 -17.75
CA THR A 120 -13.49 -2.01 -18.74
C THR A 120 -13.49 -3.28 -19.57
N LEU A 121 -14.67 -3.89 -19.71
CA LEU A 121 -14.94 -4.99 -20.64
C LEU A 121 -15.98 -4.52 -21.64
N VAL A 122 -15.86 -4.98 -22.88
CA VAL A 122 -16.84 -4.73 -23.94
C VAL A 122 -17.32 -6.07 -24.42
N VAL A 123 -18.64 -6.24 -24.45
CA VAL A 123 -19.30 -7.46 -24.90
C VAL A 123 -20.10 -7.10 -26.14
N SER A 124 -19.78 -7.72 -27.26
CA SER A 124 -20.53 -7.56 -28.51
C SER A 124 -21.67 -8.57 -28.55
N ILE A 125 -22.87 -8.06 -28.78
CA ILE A 125 -24.11 -8.82 -28.91
C ILE A 125 -24.52 -8.78 -30.39
N GLU A 126 -24.65 -9.97 -30.97
CA GLU A 126 -25.04 -10.19 -32.37
C GLU A 126 -26.53 -10.53 -32.49
#